data_AF-A0A2D4KI57-F1
#
_entry.id   AF-A0A2D4KI57-F1
#
_cell.length_a   1.000
_cell.length_b   1.000
_cell.length_c   1.000
_cell.angle_alpha   90.00
_cell.angle_beta   90.00
_cell.angle_gamma   90.00
#
_symmetry.space_group_name_H-M   'P 1'
#
loop_
_entity.id
_entity.type
_entity.pdbx_description
1 polymer ?
#
loop_
_entity_poly.entity_id
_entity_poly.type
_entity_poly.pdbx_seq_one_letter_code
_entity_poly.pdbx_strand_id
1 'polypeptide(L)'
;GIQELIDLIKHTKIPIICMCNDRNHPKIRSLVHYCFDLRFPRPRVEQIKGAMMSIAFKEGLKVPPPAMNELILAANQDIRQVLHNLSMWCARDKTLTYDGVKEDASKAKKDIKLGPFDVVRKVFAKGEETSHMSLIDKADL
;
A
#
# COMPACT_ATOMS: atom_id res chain seq x y z
N GLY A 1 -12.54 29.27 5.89
CA GLY A 1 -13.09 27.96 5.46
C GLY A 1 -12.83 27.75 3.97
N ILE A 2 -13.44 26.77 3.29
CA ILE A 2 -13.22 26.59 1.83
C ILE A 2 -13.67 27.81 1.01
N GLN A 3 -14.74 28.51 1.42
CA GLN A 3 -15.17 29.73 0.75
C GLN A 3 -14.08 30.81 0.75
N GLU A 4 -13.47 31.06 1.92
CA GLU A 4 -12.32 31.98 2.04
C GLU A 4 -11.13 31.56 1.16
N LEU A 5 -10.85 30.25 1.08
CA LEU A 5 -9.78 29.74 0.21
C LEU A 5 -10.09 30.01 -1.27
N ILE A 6 -11.36 29.87 -1.68
CA ILE A 6 -11.80 30.18 -3.04
C ILE A 6 -11.60 31.67 -3.32
N ASP A 7 -11.96 32.55 -2.39
CA ASP A 7 -11.80 33.99 -2.57
C ASP A 7 -10.32 34.41 -2.59
N LEU A 8 -9.49 33.77 -1.76
CA LEU A 8 -8.04 33.90 -1.84
C LEU A 8 -7.50 33.50 -3.23
N ILE A 9 -7.95 32.37 -3.78
CA ILE A 9 -7.53 31.88 -5.11
C ILE A 9 -7.92 32.85 -6.22
N LYS A 10 -9.06 33.54 -6.12
CA LYS A 10 -9.48 34.54 -7.13
C LYS A 10 -8.60 35.80 -7.13
N HIS A 11 -8.06 36.18 -5.98
CA HIS A 11 -7.34 37.46 -5.81
C HIS A 11 -5.82 37.30 -5.63
N THR A 12 -5.33 36.08 -5.45
CA THR A 12 -3.91 35.80 -5.25
C THR A 12 -3.08 36.19 -6.47
N LYS A 13 -1.86 36.68 -6.21
CA LYS A 13 -0.81 36.90 -7.23
C LYS A 13 0.33 35.87 -7.11
N ILE A 14 0.22 34.97 -6.14
CA ILE A 14 1.15 33.85 -5.92
C ILE A 14 0.44 32.53 -6.25
N PRO A 15 1.14 31.57 -6.88
CA PRO A 15 0.55 30.29 -7.23
C PRO A 15 0.21 29.50 -5.97
N ILE A 16 -1.04 29.04 -5.86
CA ILE A 16 -1.53 28.22 -4.76
C ILE A 16 -1.62 26.77 -5.22
N ILE A 17 -1.03 25.85 -4.45
CA ILE A 17 -1.10 24.41 -4.69
C ILE A 17 -1.95 23.77 -3.59
N CYS A 18 -3.12 23.28 -3.97
CA CYS A 18 -4.03 22.57 -3.08
C CYS A 18 -3.88 21.05 -3.26
N MET A 19 -3.75 20.31 -2.16
CA MET A 19 -3.69 18.84 -2.16
C MET A 19 -4.91 18.27 -1.44
N CYS A 20 -5.56 17.27 -2.02
CA CYS A 20 -6.66 16.55 -1.39
C CYS A 20 -6.60 15.05 -1.74
N ASN A 21 -7.10 14.20 -0.84
CA ASN A 21 -7.12 12.76 -1.05
C ASN A 21 -8.38 12.31 -1.81
N ASP A 22 -9.51 12.98 -1.58
CA ASP A 22 -10.78 12.68 -2.25
C ASP A 22 -11.35 13.93 -2.91
N ARG A 23 -11.30 13.92 -4.24
CA ARG A 23 -11.85 14.97 -5.10
C ARG A 23 -13.38 15.05 -5.01
N ASN A 24 -14.05 13.92 -4.82
CA ASN A 24 -15.51 13.83 -4.84
C ASN A 24 -16.14 14.26 -3.52
N HIS A 25 -15.31 14.53 -2.51
CA HIS A 25 -15.77 15.02 -1.23
C HIS A 25 -16.58 16.32 -1.40
N PRO A 26 -17.80 16.44 -0.82
CA PRO A 26 -18.70 17.58 -1.07
C PRO A 26 -18.06 18.95 -0.82
N LYS A 27 -17.19 19.04 0.19
CA LYS A 27 -16.40 20.25 0.48
C LYS A 27 -15.48 20.65 -0.68
N ILE A 28 -14.80 19.69 -1.30
CA ILE A 28 -13.81 19.93 -2.37
C ILE A 28 -14.49 20.23 -3.71
N ARG A 29 -15.70 19.70 -3.95
CA ARG A 29 -16.45 19.93 -5.20
C ARG A 29 -16.60 21.42 -5.54
N SER A 30 -16.75 22.29 -4.54
CA SER A 30 -16.83 23.74 -4.73
C SER A 30 -15.49 24.40 -5.14
N LEU A 31 -14.35 23.84 -4.71
CA LEU A 31 -13.01 24.35 -4.95
C LEU A 31 -12.48 23.98 -6.36
N VAL A 32 -12.87 22.80 -6.87
CA VAL A 32 -12.37 22.24 -8.14
C VAL A 32 -12.65 23.14 -9.34
N HIS A 33 -13.70 23.97 -9.30
CA HIS A 33 -14.02 24.91 -10.38
C HIS A 33 -13.04 26.09 -10.49
N TYR A 34 -12.22 26.33 -9.47
CA TYR A 34 -11.28 27.47 -9.40
C TYR A 34 -9.81 27.05 -9.49
N CYS A 35 -9.53 25.75 -9.63
CA CYS A 35 -8.18 25.19 -9.65
C CYS A 35 -7.97 24.34 -10.90
N PHE A 36 -6.71 24.20 -11.33
CA PHE A 36 -6.33 23.17 -12.29
C PHE A 36 -6.33 21.79 -11.60
N ASP A 37 -7.19 20.87 -12.06
CA ASP A 37 -7.40 19.54 -11.48
C ASP A 37 -6.35 18.54 -11.97
N LEU A 38 -5.28 18.35 -11.19
CA LEU A 38 -4.28 17.32 -11.44
C LEU A 38 -4.59 16.06 -10.60
N ARG A 39 -4.78 14.92 -11.27
CA ARG A 39 -5.09 13.65 -10.62
C ARG A 39 -3.87 12.75 -10.56
N PHE A 40 -3.61 12.19 -9.38
CA PHE A 40 -2.56 11.20 -9.16
C PHE A 40 -3.17 9.80 -9.11
N PRO A 41 -3.12 9.03 -10.22
CA PRO A 41 -3.49 7.62 -10.18
C PRO A 41 -2.48 6.82 -9.35
N ARG A 42 -2.89 5.64 -8.88
CA ARG A 42 -1.94 4.71 -8.25
C ARG A 42 -0.83 4.35 -9.25
N PRO A 43 0.45 4.40 -8.84
CA PRO A 43 1.55 4.00 -9.70
C PRO A 43 1.45 2.53 -10.09
N ARG A 44 2.00 2.17 -11.25
CA ARG A 44 2.04 0.77 -11.68
C ARG A 44 2.99 -0.01 -10.78
N VAL A 45 2.67 -1.29 -10.58
CA VAL A 45 3.50 -2.20 -9.78
C VAL A 45 4.95 -2.24 -10.27
N GLU A 46 5.16 -2.24 -11.60
CA GLU A 46 6.49 -2.23 -12.22
C GLU A 46 7.31 -0.98 -11.87
N GLN A 47 6.65 0.19 -11.83
CA GLN A 47 7.30 1.46 -11.48
C GLN A 47 7.75 1.46 -10.02
N ILE A 48 6.88 0.99 -9.13
CA ILE A 48 7.19 0.86 -7.70
C ILE A 48 8.31 -0.16 -7.50
N LYS A 49 8.22 -1.32 -8.17
CA LYS A 49 9.23 -2.38 -8.10
C LYS A 49 10.60 -1.88 -8.52
N GLY A 50 10.70 -1.17 -9.64
CA GLY A 50 11.97 -0.59 -10.10
C GLY A 50 12.59 0.37 -9.06
N ALA A 51 11.78 1.27 -8.51
CA ALA A 51 12.23 2.21 -7.48
C ALA A 51 12.67 1.49 -6.20
N MET A 52 11.88 0.52 -5.72
CA MET A 52 12.16 -0.19 -4.48
C MET A 52 13.37 -1.13 -4.59
N MET A 53 13.58 -1.78 -5.72
CA MET A 53 14.78 -2.58 -5.96
C MET A 53 16.04 -1.70 -5.97
N SER A 54 15.95 -0.48 -6.50
CA SER A 54 17.07 0.48 -6.43
C SER A 54 17.37 0.90 -4.99
N ILE A 55 16.33 1.15 -4.18
CA ILE A 55 16.50 1.47 -2.76
C ILE A 55 17.11 0.27 -2.02
N ALA A 56 16.57 -0.93 -2.21
CA ALA A 56 17.09 -2.15 -1.59
C ALA A 56 18.58 -2.36 -1.90
N PHE A 57 18.99 -2.15 -3.15
CA PHE A 57 20.40 -2.23 -3.53
C PHE A 57 21.27 -1.19 -2.81
N LYS A 58 20.82 0.07 -2.72
CA LYS A 58 21.56 1.14 -2.03
C LYS A 58 21.69 0.89 -0.52
N GLU A 59 20.68 0.28 0.08
CA GLU A 59 20.66 -0.11 1.50
C GLU A 59 21.38 -1.45 1.76
N GLY A 60 21.95 -2.09 0.73
CA GLY A 60 22.61 -3.40 0.86
C GLY A 60 21.66 -4.57 1.13
N LEU A 61 20.35 -4.37 0.93
CA LEU A 61 19.30 -5.35 1.15
C LEU A 61 19.10 -6.21 -0.11
N LYS A 62 19.25 -7.53 0.03
CA LYS A 62 18.95 -8.48 -1.06
C LYS A 62 17.51 -8.96 -0.95
N VAL A 63 16.59 -8.33 -1.69
CA VAL A 63 15.18 -8.78 -1.75
C VAL A 63 14.91 -9.54 -3.06
N PRO A 64 14.36 -10.77 -3.01
CA PRO A 64 13.92 -11.47 -4.21
C PRO A 64 12.85 -10.68 -4.99
N PRO A 65 12.93 -10.58 -6.33
CA PRO A 65 11.93 -9.85 -7.14
C PRO A 65 10.47 -10.32 -6.96
N PRO A 66 10.16 -11.61 -6.73
CA PRO A 66 8.79 -12.06 -6.44
C PRO A 66 8.28 -11.54 -5.09
N ALA A 67 9.13 -11.52 -4.07
CA ALA A 67 8.79 -11.00 -2.75
C ALA A 67 8.47 -9.50 -2.78
N MET A 68 9.25 -8.73 -3.54
CA MET A 68 8.99 -7.31 -3.75
C MET A 68 7.61 -7.08 -4.38
N ASN A 69 7.22 -7.94 -5.32
CA ASN A 69 5.91 -7.85 -5.98
C ASN A 69 4.76 -8.09 -5.01
N GLU A 70 4.85 -9.14 -4.20
CA GLU A 70 3.86 -9.46 -3.16
C GLU A 70 3.71 -8.32 -2.15
N LEU A 71 4.84 -7.71 -1.73
CA LEU A 71 4.82 -6.59 -0.80
C LEU A 71 4.12 -5.35 -1.39
N ILE A 72 4.36 -5.04 -2.67
CA ILE A 72 3.68 -3.94 -3.36
C ILE A 72 2.16 -4.18 -3.47
N LEU A 73 1.76 -5.42 -3.75
CA LEU A 73 0.35 -5.81 -3.82
C LEU A 73 -0.31 -5.75 -2.43
N ALA A 74 0.35 -6.28 -1.40
CA ALA A 74 -0.13 -6.24 -0.02
C ALA A 74 -0.29 -4.80 0.50
N ALA A 75 0.58 -3.88 0.06
CA ALA A 75 0.51 -2.46 0.37
C ALA A 75 -0.48 -1.68 -0.51
N ASN A 76 -1.27 -2.34 -1.37
CA ASN A 76 -2.22 -1.71 -2.30
C ASN A 76 -1.59 -0.58 -3.14
N GLN A 77 -0.36 -0.80 -3.60
CA GLN A 77 0.43 0.15 -4.41
C GLN A 77 0.74 1.48 -3.68
N ASP A 78 0.64 1.53 -2.35
CA ASP A 78 1.06 2.68 -1.55
C ASP A 78 2.58 2.66 -1.34
N ILE A 79 3.29 3.58 -2.00
CA ILE A 79 4.76 3.66 -1.94
C ILE A 79 5.27 3.85 -0.50
N ARG A 80 4.55 4.63 0.33
CA ARG A 80 4.97 4.90 1.71
C ARG A 80 4.88 3.62 2.53
N GLN A 81 3.78 2.88 2.40
CA GLN A 81 3.60 1.61 3.11
C GLN A 81 4.61 0.55 2.64
N VAL A 82 4.88 0.48 1.33
CA VAL A 82 5.91 -0.40 0.76
C VAL A 82 7.28 -0.12 1.38
N LEU A 83 7.68 1.15 1.44
CA LEU A 83 8.96 1.56 2.02
C LEU A 83 9.03 1.28 3.52
N HIS A 84 7.92 1.52 4.24
CA HIS A 84 7.83 1.18 5.66
C HIS A 84 8.00 -0.34 5.89
N ASN A 85 7.28 -1.16 5.13
CA ASN A 85 7.39 -2.62 5.22
C ASN A 85 8.83 -3.10 4.94
N LEU A 86 9.49 -2.52 3.92
CA LEU A 86 10.90 -2.80 3.63
C LEU A 86 11.82 -2.39 4.78
N SER A 87 11.59 -1.23 5.41
CA SER A 87 12.38 -0.77 6.55
C SER A 87 12.23 -1.70 7.75
N MET A 88 11.02 -2.20 8.01
CA MET A 88 10.74 -3.15 9.09
C MET A 88 11.42 -4.51 8.83
N TRP A 89 11.51 -4.94 7.58
CA TRP A 89 12.23 -6.16 7.21
C TRP A 89 13.75 -6.01 7.38
N CYS A 90 14.33 -4.88 6.98
CA CYS A 90 15.76 -4.60 7.19
C CYS A 90 16.12 -4.53 8.69
N ALA A 91 15.21 -4.01 9.52
CA ALA A 91 15.42 -3.94 10.98
C ALA A 91 15.40 -5.33 11.66
N ARG A 92 14.76 -6.33 11.04
CA ARG A 92 14.67 -7.70 11.56
C ARG A 92 15.85 -8.57 11.13
N ASP A 93 16.29 -8.48 9.87
CA ASP A 93 17.43 -9.24 9.38
C ASP A 93 18.07 -8.62 8.11
N LYS A 94 19.40 -8.68 7.99
CA LYS A 94 20.13 -8.07 6.85
C LYS A 94 20.24 -9.00 5.63
N THR A 95 20.00 -10.29 5.81
CA THR A 95 20.03 -11.31 4.75
C THR A 95 18.67 -11.95 4.60
N LEU A 96 17.94 -11.56 3.56
CA LEU A 96 16.61 -12.10 3.27
C LEU A 96 16.71 -13.31 2.33
N THR A 97 16.45 -14.50 2.86
CA THR A 97 16.19 -15.71 2.07
C THR A 97 14.73 -15.74 1.60
N TYR A 98 14.46 -16.32 0.43
CA TYR A 98 13.11 -16.40 -0.16
C TYR A 98 12.08 -17.00 0.81
N ASP A 99 12.47 -18.02 1.59
CA ASP A 99 11.60 -18.67 2.57
C ASP A 99 11.29 -17.77 3.77
N GLY A 100 12.27 -17.00 4.26
CA GLY A 100 12.06 -15.99 5.31
C GLY A 100 11.13 -14.87 4.86
N VAL A 101 11.22 -14.45 3.60
CA VAL A 101 10.31 -13.44 3.05
C VAL A 101 8.89 -13.97 2.87
N LYS A 102 8.73 -15.25 2.50
CA LYS A 102 7.40 -15.88 2.41
C LYS A 102 6.76 -16.01 3.79
N GLU A 103 7.53 -16.36 4.82
CA GLU A 103 7.06 -16.39 6.20
C GLU A 103 6.77 -15.00 6.78
N ASP A 104 7.59 -14.00 6.51
CA ASP A 104 7.34 -12.64 7.02
C ASP A 104 6.22 -11.94 6.26
N ALA A 105 6.05 -12.22 4.96
CA ALA A 105 4.88 -11.80 4.21
C ALA A 105 3.61 -12.51 4.71
N SER A 106 3.69 -13.78 5.13
CA SER A 106 2.55 -14.51 5.69
C SER A 106 2.21 -14.07 7.12
N LYS A 107 3.21 -13.72 7.94
CA LYS A 107 3.04 -13.11 9.28
C LYS A 107 2.56 -11.66 9.19
N ALA A 108 3.08 -10.86 8.26
CA ALA A 108 2.55 -9.52 7.98
C ALA A 108 1.12 -9.58 7.41
N LYS A 109 0.77 -10.64 6.65
CA LYS A 109 -0.61 -10.97 6.27
C LYS A 109 -1.50 -11.38 7.45
N LYS A 110 -0.98 -11.77 8.62
CA LYS A 110 -1.81 -11.96 9.83
C LYS A 110 -2.22 -10.62 10.44
N ASP A 111 -1.36 -9.61 10.37
CA ASP A 111 -1.67 -8.25 10.87
C ASP A 111 -2.46 -7.41 9.84
N ILE A 112 -2.35 -7.72 8.54
CA ILE A 112 -3.23 -7.19 7.50
C ILE A 112 -4.50 -8.04 7.49
N LYS A 113 -5.62 -7.52 7.99
CA LYS A 113 -6.95 -8.14 7.89
C LYS A 113 -7.10 -8.81 6.51
N LEU A 114 -7.25 -10.13 6.49
CA LEU A 114 -7.43 -10.89 5.25
C LEU A 114 -8.51 -10.21 4.40
N GLY A 115 -8.20 -9.98 3.12
CA GLY A 115 -9.19 -9.44 2.19
C GLY A 115 -10.34 -10.44 2.03
N PRO A 116 -11.58 -9.99 1.78
CA PRO A 116 -12.74 -10.88 1.68
C PRO A 116 -12.56 -12.00 0.65
N PHE A 117 -11.80 -11.77 -0.42
CA PHE A 117 -11.50 -12.79 -1.42
C PHE A 117 -10.41 -13.79 -1.00
N ASP A 118 -9.50 -13.39 -0.12
CA ASP A 118 -8.50 -14.30 0.47
C ASP A 118 -9.15 -15.20 1.51
N VAL A 119 -10.10 -14.67 2.30
CA VAL A 119 -10.94 -15.47 3.22
C VAL A 119 -11.74 -16.50 2.44
N VAL A 120 -12.43 -16.11 1.36
CA VAL A 120 -13.18 -17.04 0.50
C VAL A 120 -12.25 -18.12 -0.06
N ARG A 121 -11.07 -17.77 -0.57
CA ARG A 121 -10.11 -18.79 -1.05
C ARG A 121 -9.69 -19.75 0.06
N LYS A 122 -9.49 -19.26 1.29
CA LYS A 122 -9.01 -20.07 2.41
C LYS A 122 -10.11 -20.96 3.01
N VAL A 123 -11.34 -20.47 3.06
CA VAL A 123 -12.53 -21.23 3.51
C VAL A 123 -12.92 -22.31 2.50
N PHE A 124 -12.81 -22.02 1.20
CA PHE A 124 -13.26 -22.93 0.14
C PHE A 124 -12.14 -23.74 -0.53
N ALA A 125 -10.87 -23.56 -0.15
CA ALA A 125 -9.78 -24.44 -0.59
C ALA A 125 -9.84 -25.79 0.15
N LYS A 126 -9.84 -26.89 -0.63
CA LYS A 126 -9.75 -28.25 -0.12
C LYS A 126 -8.28 -28.70 -0.18
N GLY A 127 -7.51 -28.44 0.88
CA GLY A 127 -6.08 -28.75 0.94
C GLY A 127 -5.53 -28.72 2.38
N GLU A 128 -4.28 -29.16 2.56
CA GLU A 128 -3.62 -29.44 3.86
C GLU A 128 -3.78 -28.34 4.92
N GLU A 129 -3.82 -27.06 4.54
CA GLU A 129 -3.99 -25.94 5.48
C GLU A 129 -5.35 -25.96 6.20
N THR A 130 -6.45 -26.33 5.53
CA THR A 130 -7.81 -26.36 6.13
C THR A 130 -8.01 -27.54 7.09
N SER A 131 -7.19 -28.59 6.96
CA SER A 131 -7.16 -29.77 7.84
C SER A 131 -6.39 -29.54 9.13
N HIS A 132 -5.40 -28.63 9.14
CA HIS A 132 -4.64 -28.27 10.34
C HIS A 132 -5.24 -27.10 11.15
N MET A 133 -6.29 -26.46 10.64
CA MET A 133 -7.00 -25.38 11.33
C MET A 133 -7.99 -25.93 12.35
N SER A 134 -7.91 -25.43 13.59
CA SER A 134 -8.89 -25.71 14.63
C SER A 134 -10.23 -25.03 14.30
N LEU A 135 -11.30 -25.46 14.99
CA LEU A 135 -12.61 -24.82 14.89
C LEU A 135 -12.57 -23.32 15.22
N ILE A 136 -11.68 -22.92 16.13
CA ILE A 136 -11.48 -21.53 16.54
C ILE A 136 -10.79 -20.75 15.41
N ASP A 137 -9.75 -21.33 14.81
CA ASP A 137 -9.04 -20.72 13.68
C ASP A 137 -9.95 -20.53 12.46
N LYS A 138 -10.95 -21.41 12.27
CA LYS A 138 -11.95 -21.29 11.19
C LYS A 138 -13.01 -20.23 11.47
N ALA A 139 -13.30 -19.95 12.73
CA ALA A 139 -14.27 -18.93 13.13
C ALA A 139 -13.67 -17.51 13.10
N ASP A 140 -12.35 -17.40 13.27
CA ASP A 140 -11.60 -16.13 13.26
C ASP A 140 -11.13 -15.67 11.85
N LEU A 141 -11.36 -16.48 10.81
CA LEU A 141 -11.08 -16.15 9.40
C LEU A 141 -12.16 -15.25 8.77
#